data_AF-A0A943XWJ0-F1
#
_entry.id   AF-A0A943XWJ0-F1
#
_cell.length_a   1.000
_cell.length_b   1.000
_cell.length_c   1.000
_cell.angle_alpha   90.00
_cell.angle_beta   90.00
_cell.angle_gamma   90.00
#
_symmetry.space_group_name_H-M   'P 1'
#
loop_
_entity.id
_entity.type
_entity.pdbx_description
1 polymer ?
#
loop_
_entity_poly.entity_id
_entity_poly.type
_entity_poly.pdbx_seq_one_letter_code
_entity_poly.pdbx_strand_id
1 'polypeptide(L)'
;MRKYNYGSIILILIVNVIISGILQNIADGNLSFLSAFVAFIFDYIICKGLLYNREGSFSDYFRGIKTMTGKVFLMNILVGAITILLETLATLASGAGFLFSTDYAVNNPKVLISIVVLFVLVMVFTSLLFAYMNFFMADERYRDLTFFDSLKLILKAGIKLFSESFMAGVKAYKITLLAGVIALATGILAIKTPMASILAFIFGVIAAIAFFFCTPPFRASLSDIYMDRAEEIYNEVIGCED
;
A
#
# COMPACT_ATOMS: atom_id res chain seq x y z
N MET A 1 -14.01 -13.59 -13.75
CA MET A 1 -12.79 -12.84 -13.39
C MET A 1 -12.38 -12.00 -14.59
N ARG A 2 -12.09 -10.72 -14.36
CA ARG A 2 -11.58 -9.84 -15.41
C ARG A 2 -10.15 -10.29 -15.76
N LYS A 3 -9.75 -10.11 -17.02
CA LYS A 3 -8.40 -10.44 -17.48
C LYS A 3 -7.49 -9.24 -17.28
N TYR A 4 -6.24 -9.51 -16.91
CA TYR A 4 -5.26 -8.49 -16.58
C TYR A 4 -3.90 -8.83 -17.18
N ASN A 5 -3.20 -7.82 -17.69
CA ASN A 5 -1.80 -7.94 -18.09
C ASN A 5 -0.89 -7.64 -16.89
N TYR A 6 -0.58 -8.67 -16.10
CA TYR A 6 0.31 -8.54 -14.95
C TYR A 6 1.73 -8.13 -15.32
N GLY A 7 2.19 -8.46 -16.54
CA GLY A 7 3.51 -8.05 -17.04
C GLY A 7 3.64 -6.53 -17.12
N SER A 8 2.61 -5.84 -17.62
CA SER A 8 2.57 -4.38 -17.67
C SER A 8 2.68 -3.77 -16.27
N ILE A 9 1.96 -4.31 -15.28
CA ILE A 9 2.00 -3.82 -13.89
C ILE A 9 3.38 -4.06 -13.28
N ILE A 10 3.98 -5.23 -13.50
CA ILE A 10 5.34 -5.53 -13.03
C ILE A 10 6.34 -4.53 -13.59
N LEU A 11 6.30 -4.25 -14.90
CA LEU A 11 7.20 -3.29 -15.52
C LEU A 11 7.06 -1.89 -14.89
N ILE A 12 5.83 -1.47 -14.58
CA ILE A 12 5.58 -0.19 -13.89
C ILE A 12 6.18 -0.19 -12.48
N LEU A 13 6.01 -1.28 -11.72
CA LEU A 13 6.61 -1.43 -10.39
C LEU A 13 8.14 -1.39 -10.44
N ILE A 14 8.76 -2.05 -11.43
CA ILE A 14 10.22 -2.00 -11.64
C ILE A 14 10.68 -0.55 -11.91
N VAL A 15 10.01 0.14 -12.84
CA VAL A 15 10.35 1.53 -13.18
C VAL A 15 10.18 2.44 -11.96
N ASN A 16 9.11 2.28 -11.17
CA ASN A 16 8.89 3.01 -9.93
C ASN A 16 10.05 2.84 -8.94
N VAL A 17 10.45 1.60 -8.67
CA VAL A 17 11.55 1.31 -7.73
C VAL A 17 12.87 1.89 -8.23
N ILE A 18 13.18 1.79 -9.52
CA ILE A 18 14.40 2.36 -10.11
C ILE A 18 14.43 3.88 -9.95
N ILE A 19 13.37 4.58 -10.35
CA ILE A 19 13.32 6.05 -10.27
C ILE A 19 13.36 6.51 -8.81
N SER A 20 12.59 5.86 -7.94
CA SER A 20 12.58 6.17 -6.51
C SER A 20 13.97 5.99 -5.88
N GLY A 21 14.67 4.91 -6.22
CA GLY A 21 16.04 4.66 -5.76
C GLY A 21 17.05 5.68 -6.29
N ILE A 22 16.94 6.08 -7.55
CA ILE A 22 17.80 7.14 -8.12
C ILE A 22 17.58 8.46 -7.37
N LEU A 23 16.34 8.86 -7.11
CA LEU A 23 16.03 10.11 -6.41
C LEU A 23 16.54 10.11 -4.97
N GLN A 24 16.44 8.98 -4.27
CA GLN A 24 16.98 8.84 -2.92
C GLN A 24 18.51 9.00 -2.89
N ASN A 25 19.20 8.42 -3.87
CA ASN A 25 20.67 8.49 -3.98
C ASN A 25 21.19 9.86 -4.43
N ILE A 26 20.51 10.53 -5.37
CA ILE A 26 20.94 11.86 -5.86
C ILE A 26 20.84 12.92 -4.76
N ALA A 27 19.92 12.75 -3.83
CA ALA A 27 19.62 13.75 -2.82
C ALA A 27 20.28 13.48 -1.46
N ASP A 28 21.17 12.48 -1.33
CA ASP A 28 21.72 12.02 -0.05
C ASP A 28 20.63 11.84 1.03
N GLY A 29 19.42 11.41 0.63
CA GLY A 29 18.25 11.28 1.51
C GLY A 29 17.51 12.60 1.86
N ASN A 30 18.09 13.79 1.64
CA ASN A 30 17.47 15.08 1.97
C ASN A 30 16.19 15.39 1.15
N LEU A 31 16.05 14.81 -0.04
CA LEU A 31 14.83 14.91 -0.86
C LEU A 31 14.08 13.57 -0.92
N SER A 32 14.21 12.72 0.10
CA SER A 32 13.51 11.42 0.18
C SER A 32 11.99 11.55 -0.01
N PHE A 33 11.38 12.67 0.36
CA PHE A 33 9.96 12.95 0.10
C PHE A 33 9.60 12.97 -1.40
N LEU A 34 10.54 13.29 -2.30
CA LEU A 34 10.32 13.23 -3.75
C LEU A 34 10.07 11.79 -4.22
N SER A 35 10.68 10.80 -3.57
CA SER A 35 10.41 9.40 -3.88
C SER A 35 8.97 8.99 -3.55
N ALA A 36 8.36 9.59 -2.53
CA ALA A 36 6.94 9.39 -2.23
C ALA A 36 6.04 9.96 -3.33
N PHE A 37 6.37 11.15 -3.87
CA PHE A 37 5.64 11.73 -5.00
C PHE A 37 5.71 10.86 -6.26
N VAL A 38 6.88 10.28 -6.54
CA VAL A 38 7.04 9.32 -7.64
C VAL A 38 6.18 8.08 -7.42
N ALA A 39 6.18 7.52 -6.20
CA ALA A 39 5.32 6.40 -5.86
C ALA A 39 3.83 6.72 -6.07
N PHE A 40 3.37 7.93 -5.70
CA PHE A 40 1.99 8.36 -5.93
C PHE A 40 1.61 8.38 -7.41
N ILE A 41 2.51 8.88 -8.28
CA ILE A 41 2.29 8.90 -9.73
C ILE A 41 2.14 7.47 -10.26
N PHE A 42 3.03 6.56 -9.86
CA PHE A 42 3.02 5.19 -10.33
C PHE A 42 1.81 4.39 -9.82
N ASP A 43 1.42 4.58 -8.56
CA ASP A 43 0.20 3.97 -8.03
C ASP A 43 -1.05 4.46 -8.77
N TYR A 44 -1.14 5.77 -9.06
CA TYR A 44 -2.22 6.31 -9.88
C TYR A 44 -2.26 5.69 -11.29
N ILE A 45 -1.11 5.60 -11.97
CA ILE A 45 -0.97 4.99 -13.29
C ILE A 45 -1.46 3.53 -13.28
N ILE A 46 -1.09 2.75 -12.27
CA ILE A 46 -1.53 1.36 -12.11
C ILE A 46 -3.04 1.31 -11.92
N CYS A 47 -3.61 2.11 -11.02
CA CYS A 47 -5.06 2.17 -10.80
C CYS A 47 -5.81 2.56 -12.08
N LYS A 48 -5.37 3.59 -12.80
CA LYS A 48 -5.98 4.03 -14.07
C LYS A 48 -5.94 2.94 -15.13
N GLY A 49 -4.80 2.26 -15.28
CA GLY A 49 -4.67 1.14 -16.20
C GLY A 49 -5.55 -0.05 -15.81
N LEU A 50 -5.66 -0.36 -14.52
CA LEU A 50 -6.55 -1.41 -14.02
C LEU A 50 -8.05 -1.09 -14.21
N LEU A 51 -8.43 0.19 -14.31
CA LEU A 51 -9.82 0.56 -14.58
C LEU A 51 -10.13 0.49 -16.09
N TYR A 52 -9.27 1.05 -16.93
CA TYR A 52 -9.58 1.32 -18.35
C TYR A 52 -8.75 0.54 -19.37
N ASN A 53 -7.52 0.13 -19.02
CA ASN A 53 -6.56 -0.53 -19.91
C ASN A 53 -6.07 -1.88 -19.35
N ARG A 54 -6.96 -2.68 -18.75
CA ARG A 54 -6.61 -3.90 -17.96
C ARG A 54 -5.70 -4.89 -18.67
N GLU A 55 -5.92 -5.07 -19.97
CA GLU A 55 -5.14 -5.96 -20.83
C GLU A 55 -4.04 -5.21 -21.61
N GLY A 56 -3.98 -3.90 -21.43
CA GLY A 56 -3.10 -2.98 -22.15
C GLY A 56 -1.62 -3.23 -21.90
N SER A 57 -0.82 -2.73 -22.82
CA SER A 57 0.65 -2.76 -22.72
C SER A 57 1.15 -1.80 -21.63
N PHE A 58 2.44 -1.91 -21.29
CA PHE A 58 3.12 -0.96 -20.42
C PHE A 58 2.89 0.50 -20.84
N SER A 59 2.97 0.78 -22.16
CA SER A 59 2.71 2.12 -22.71
C SER A 59 1.28 2.58 -22.45
N ASP A 60 0.29 1.69 -22.57
CA ASP A 60 -1.13 2.05 -22.40
C ASP A 60 -1.45 2.38 -20.94
N TYR A 61 -0.83 1.67 -20.00
CA TYR A 61 -0.88 2.05 -18.59
C TYR A 61 -0.21 3.41 -18.39
N PHE A 62 1.03 3.58 -18.85
CA PHE A 62 1.82 4.79 -18.62
C PHE A 62 1.15 6.06 -19.19
N ARG A 63 0.40 5.95 -20.29
CA ARG A 63 -0.42 7.04 -20.85
C ARG A 63 -1.43 7.60 -19.86
N GLY A 64 -1.85 6.82 -18.86
CA GLY A 64 -2.71 7.25 -17.77
C GLY A 64 -2.16 8.44 -16.97
N ILE A 65 -0.85 8.71 -17.01
CA ILE A 65 -0.26 9.90 -16.37
C ILE A 65 -0.91 11.20 -16.86
N LYS A 66 -1.37 11.25 -18.12
CA LYS A 66 -2.01 12.44 -18.71
C LYS A 66 -3.37 12.78 -18.09
N THR A 67 -4.00 11.83 -17.40
CA THR A 67 -5.29 12.06 -16.73
C THR A 67 -5.13 12.52 -15.28
N MET A 68 -3.90 12.53 -14.76
CA MET A 68 -3.61 12.96 -13.40
C MET A 68 -3.86 14.47 -13.26
N THR A 69 -4.69 14.85 -12.30
CA THR A 69 -5.02 16.27 -12.02
C THR A 69 -4.38 16.72 -10.71
N GLY A 70 -4.33 18.04 -10.47
CA GLY A 70 -3.86 18.59 -9.18
C GLY A 70 -4.66 18.06 -7.98
N LYS A 71 -5.94 17.74 -8.17
CA LYS A 71 -6.80 17.11 -7.14
C LYS A 71 -6.23 15.75 -6.68
N VAL A 72 -5.68 14.97 -7.62
CA VAL A 72 -5.06 13.66 -7.32
C VAL A 72 -3.84 13.83 -6.41
N PHE A 73 -2.98 14.81 -6.71
CA PHE A 73 -1.81 15.11 -5.89
C PHE A 73 -2.22 15.56 -4.48
N LEU A 74 -3.18 16.47 -4.37
CA LEU A 74 -3.66 16.96 -3.08
C LEU A 74 -4.25 15.84 -2.22
N MET A 75 -5.01 14.92 -2.82
CA MET A 75 -5.53 13.74 -2.12
C MET A 75 -4.41 12.83 -1.63
N ASN A 76 -3.42 12.52 -2.47
CA ASN A 76 -2.28 11.69 -2.08
C ASN A 76 -1.48 12.33 -0.94
N ILE A 77 -1.23 13.64 -0.97
CA ILE A 77 -0.57 14.37 0.11
C ILE A 77 -1.40 14.27 1.41
N LEU A 78 -2.72 14.49 1.33
CA LEU A 78 -3.61 14.43 2.49
C LEU A 78 -3.60 13.04 3.13
N VAL A 79 -3.82 11.98 2.34
CA VAL A 79 -3.81 10.60 2.85
C VAL A 79 -2.42 10.20 3.34
N GLY A 80 -1.35 10.70 2.71
CA GLY A 80 0.02 10.55 3.19
C GLY A 80 0.25 11.19 4.56
N ALA A 81 -0.21 12.43 4.75
CA ALA A 81 -0.13 13.11 6.05
C ALA A 81 -0.92 12.37 7.13
N ILE A 82 -2.12 11.88 6.82
CA ILE A 82 -2.92 11.03 7.71
C ILE A 82 -2.15 9.76 8.08
N THR A 83 -1.49 9.13 7.11
CA THR A 83 -0.69 7.91 7.32
C THR A 83 0.45 8.16 8.29
N ILE A 84 1.25 9.21 8.07
CA ILE A 84 2.35 9.61 8.96
C ILE A 84 1.83 9.88 10.37
N LEU A 85 0.69 10.57 10.50
CA LEU A 85 0.07 10.86 11.80
C LEU A 85 -0.37 9.58 12.51
N LEU A 86 -1.02 8.66 11.81
CA LEU A 86 -1.45 7.37 12.38
C LEU A 86 -0.26 6.50 12.78
N GLU A 87 0.79 6.45 11.98
CA GLU A 87 2.03 5.73 12.31
C GLU A 87 2.75 6.34 13.52
N THR A 88 2.77 7.68 13.61
CA THR A 88 3.34 8.38 14.77
C THR A 88 2.54 8.07 16.03
N LEU A 89 1.20 8.13 15.96
CA LEU A 89 0.32 7.77 17.07
C LEU A 89 0.48 6.30 17.46
N ALA A 90 0.59 5.38 16.50
CA ALA A 90 0.85 3.98 16.77
C ALA A 90 2.21 3.79 17.46
N THR A 91 3.24 4.50 17.02
CA THR A 91 4.57 4.48 17.64
C THR A 91 4.53 4.96 19.09
N LEU A 92 3.80 6.05 19.37
CA LEU A 92 3.62 6.59 20.72
C LEU A 92 2.78 5.66 21.61
N ALA A 93 1.61 5.22 21.13
CA ALA A 93 0.70 4.36 21.87
C ALA A 93 1.27 2.97 22.17
N SER A 94 2.14 2.48 21.28
CA SER A 94 2.79 1.18 21.43
C SER A 94 3.98 1.20 22.40
N GLY A 95 4.41 2.39 22.86
CA GLY A 95 5.59 2.55 23.72
C GLY A 95 6.91 2.29 22.99
N ALA A 96 6.90 2.17 21.66
CA ALA A 96 8.07 1.82 20.87
C ALA A 96 9.23 2.84 21.02
N GLY A 97 8.92 4.13 21.18
CA GLY A 97 9.92 5.18 21.44
C GLY A 97 10.74 4.95 22.74
N PHE A 98 10.19 4.22 23.70
CA PHE A 98 10.84 3.86 24.97
C PHE A 98 11.61 2.52 24.88
N LEU A 99 11.25 1.65 23.94
CA LEU A 99 11.77 0.28 23.84
C LEU A 99 12.94 0.14 22.87
N PHE A 100 13.06 1.01 21.86
CA PHE A 100 14.24 1.05 20.99
C PHE A 100 15.44 1.76 21.63
N SER A 101 15.22 2.46 22.74
CA SER A 101 16.25 3.17 23.52
C SER A 101 16.72 2.41 24.76
N THR A 102 16.17 1.22 25.04
CA THR A 102 16.48 0.41 26.23
C THR A 102 16.55 -1.08 25.91
N ASP A 103 17.34 -1.86 26.66
CA ASP A 103 17.41 -3.34 26.56
C ASP A 103 16.09 -4.05 26.91
N TYR A 104 15.02 -3.30 27.20
CA TYR A 104 13.73 -3.82 27.65
C TYR A 104 13.00 -4.64 26.56
N ALA A 105 13.21 -4.31 25.28
CA ALA A 105 12.65 -5.06 24.15
C ALA A 105 13.20 -6.50 24.08
N VAL A 106 14.45 -6.71 24.48
CA VAL A 106 15.12 -8.03 24.52
C VAL A 106 14.50 -8.91 25.61
N ASN A 107 14.09 -8.31 26.73
CA ASN A 107 13.55 -9.02 27.89
C ASN A 107 12.03 -9.29 27.80
N ASN A 108 11.30 -8.63 26.88
CA ASN A 108 9.84 -8.74 26.76
C ASN A 108 9.37 -8.95 25.32
N PRO A 109 9.62 -10.14 24.72
CA PRO A 109 9.28 -10.42 23.32
C PRO A 109 7.78 -10.30 23.00
N LYS A 110 6.90 -10.49 23.99
CA LYS A 110 5.44 -10.28 23.82
C LYS A 110 5.10 -8.82 23.49
N VAL A 111 5.80 -7.87 24.11
CA VAL A 111 5.60 -6.43 23.87
C VAL A 111 6.07 -6.07 22.46
N LEU A 112 7.24 -6.58 22.06
CA LEU A 112 7.77 -6.41 20.70
C LEU A 112 6.80 -6.96 19.63
N ILE A 113 6.24 -8.15 19.85
CA ILE A 113 5.24 -8.74 18.93
C ILE A 113 4.00 -7.84 18.83
N SER A 114 3.44 -7.39 19.95
CA SER A 114 2.24 -6.52 19.94
C SER A 114 2.47 -5.21 19.20
N ILE A 115 3.66 -4.60 19.33
CA ILE A 115 4.04 -3.38 18.61
C ILE A 115 4.11 -3.63 17.12
N VAL A 116 4.81 -4.68 16.70
CA VAL A 116 4.95 -5.05 15.28
C VAL A 116 3.57 -5.30 14.67
N VAL A 117 2.70 -6.02 15.39
CA VAL A 117 1.32 -6.29 14.92
C VAL A 117 0.53 -4.99 14.76
N LEU A 118 0.56 -4.08 15.74
CA LEU A 118 -0.13 -2.80 15.66
C LEU A 118 0.37 -1.95 14.47
N PHE A 119 1.69 -1.87 14.29
CA PHE A 119 2.31 -1.14 13.18
C PHE A 119 1.89 -1.72 11.82
N VAL A 120 1.93 -3.04 11.67
CA VAL A 120 1.50 -3.73 10.44
C VAL A 120 0.02 -3.48 10.16
N LEU A 121 -0.86 -3.51 11.17
CA LEU A 121 -2.28 -3.23 10.99
C LEU A 121 -2.53 -1.80 10.47
N VAL A 122 -1.83 -0.80 11.03
CA VAL A 122 -1.92 0.59 10.58
C VAL A 122 -1.42 0.73 9.14
N MET A 123 -0.29 0.10 8.79
CA MET A 123 0.22 0.11 7.41
C MET A 123 -0.75 -0.56 6.43
N VAL A 124 -1.35 -1.70 6.79
CA VAL A 124 -2.33 -2.39 5.94
C VAL A 124 -3.57 -1.52 5.72
N PHE A 125 -4.10 -0.91 6.78
CA PHE A 125 -5.26 -0.04 6.69
C PHE A 125 -5.01 1.19 5.81
N THR A 126 -3.91 1.88 6.05
CA THR A 126 -3.54 3.09 5.28
C THR A 126 -3.20 2.74 3.83
N SER A 127 -2.53 1.62 3.56
CA SER A 127 -2.25 1.16 2.19
C SER A 127 -3.51 0.86 1.38
N LEU A 128 -4.53 0.27 2.02
CA LEU A 128 -5.83 0.03 1.40
C LEU A 128 -6.56 1.35 1.12
N LEU A 129 -6.53 2.29 2.06
CA LEU A 129 -7.10 3.62 1.87
C LEU A 129 -6.44 4.35 0.69
N PHE A 130 -5.11 4.27 0.58
CA PHE A 130 -4.34 4.79 -0.57
C PHE A 130 -4.76 4.15 -1.90
N ALA A 131 -4.97 2.83 -1.92
CA ALA A 131 -5.41 2.14 -3.12
C ALA A 131 -6.79 2.63 -3.57
N TYR A 132 -7.76 2.72 -2.66
CA TYR A 132 -9.10 3.20 -2.97
C TYR A 132 -9.16 4.67 -3.35
N MET A 133 -8.34 5.50 -2.71
CA MET A 133 -8.13 6.88 -3.14
C MET A 133 -7.70 6.95 -4.60
N ASN A 134 -6.66 6.20 -4.99
CA ASN A 134 -6.18 6.21 -6.36
C ASN A 134 -7.18 5.63 -7.36
N PHE A 135 -7.99 4.64 -6.98
CA PHE A 135 -9.09 4.16 -7.82
C PHE A 135 -10.16 5.23 -8.06
N PHE A 136 -10.71 5.85 -7.00
CA PHE A 136 -11.71 6.92 -7.15
C PHE A 136 -11.17 8.12 -7.92
N MET A 137 -9.89 8.48 -7.72
CA MET A 137 -9.26 9.59 -8.42
C MET A 137 -8.93 9.27 -9.88
N ALA A 138 -8.76 8.00 -10.23
CA ALA A 138 -8.53 7.55 -11.60
C ALA A 138 -9.83 7.33 -12.38
N ASP A 139 -10.94 7.12 -11.68
CA ASP A 139 -12.26 6.90 -12.28
C ASP A 139 -12.85 8.21 -12.84
N GLU A 140 -13.15 8.20 -14.14
CA GLU A 140 -13.68 9.33 -14.88
C GLU A 140 -15.11 9.69 -14.45
N ARG A 141 -15.87 8.73 -13.91
CA ARG A 141 -17.25 8.94 -13.44
C ARG A 141 -17.31 9.92 -12.27
N TYR A 142 -16.25 9.99 -11.48
CA TYR A 142 -16.18 10.78 -10.24
C TYR A 142 -15.22 11.97 -10.38
N ARG A 143 -14.78 12.27 -11.61
CA ARG A 143 -13.76 13.29 -11.87
C ARG A 143 -14.21 14.68 -11.42
N ASP A 144 -15.47 15.01 -11.65
CA ASP A 144 -16.02 16.35 -11.42
C ASP A 144 -16.51 16.58 -9.99
N LEU A 145 -16.49 15.54 -9.14
CA LEU A 145 -16.82 15.69 -7.73
C LEU A 145 -15.88 16.68 -7.04
N THR A 146 -16.42 17.39 -6.06
CA THR A 146 -15.63 18.29 -5.22
C THR A 146 -14.57 17.49 -4.45
N PHE A 147 -13.56 18.19 -3.94
CA PHE A 147 -12.52 17.58 -3.11
C PHE A 147 -13.13 16.84 -1.90
N PHE A 148 -14.06 17.47 -1.18
CA PHE A 148 -14.62 16.87 0.03
C PHE A 148 -15.54 15.68 -0.27
N ASP A 149 -16.32 15.72 -1.34
CA ASP A 149 -17.19 14.59 -1.70
C ASP A 149 -16.36 13.39 -2.13
N SER A 150 -15.29 13.65 -2.89
CA SER A 150 -14.28 12.64 -3.22
C SER A 150 -13.68 12.02 -1.95
N LEU A 151 -13.32 12.84 -0.95
CA LEU A 151 -12.75 12.37 0.32
C LEU A 151 -13.74 11.50 1.09
N LYS A 152 -15.02 11.89 1.18
CA LYS A 152 -16.07 11.11 1.85
C LYS A 152 -16.21 9.73 1.19
N LEU A 153 -16.24 9.66 -0.14
CA LEU A 153 -16.32 8.40 -0.89
C LEU A 153 -15.12 7.50 -0.59
N ILE A 154 -13.91 8.06 -0.63
CA ILE A 154 -12.67 7.32 -0.38
C ILE A 154 -12.65 6.74 1.03
N LEU A 155 -13.02 7.53 2.04
CA LEU A 155 -13.09 7.07 3.43
C LEU A 155 -14.16 5.98 3.60
N LYS A 156 -15.35 6.18 3.03
CA LYS A 156 -16.43 5.19 3.06
C LYS A 156 -16.01 3.88 2.40
N ALA A 157 -15.38 3.95 1.24
CA ALA A 157 -14.88 2.78 0.52
C ALA A 157 -13.77 2.07 1.29
N GLY A 158 -12.80 2.82 1.83
CA GLY A 158 -11.72 2.28 2.64
C GLY A 158 -12.24 1.48 3.83
N ILE A 159 -13.28 1.96 4.53
CA ILE A 159 -13.91 1.27 5.67
C ILE A 159 -14.77 0.09 5.19
N LYS A 160 -15.69 0.33 4.26
CA LYS A 160 -16.69 -0.66 3.83
C LYS A 160 -16.06 -1.85 3.11
N LEU A 161 -15.07 -1.59 2.27
CA LEU A 161 -14.37 -2.61 1.49
C LEU A 161 -13.18 -3.22 2.22
N PHE A 162 -12.86 -2.75 3.44
CA PHE A 162 -11.69 -3.19 4.20
C PHE A 162 -11.62 -4.71 4.33
N SER A 163 -12.70 -5.35 4.79
CA SER A 163 -12.74 -6.79 5.06
C SER A 163 -12.51 -7.62 3.80
N GLU A 164 -13.18 -7.27 2.70
CA GLU A 164 -13.06 -7.97 1.41
C GLU A 164 -11.65 -7.80 0.82
N SER A 165 -11.10 -6.58 0.90
CA SER A 165 -9.74 -6.25 0.47
C SER A 165 -8.68 -6.95 1.30
N PHE A 166 -8.87 -6.99 2.62
CA PHE A 166 -7.97 -7.65 3.55
C PHE A 166 -7.91 -9.15 3.26
N MET A 167 -9.06 -9.79 3.05
CA MET A 167 -9.13 -11.20 2.68
C MET A 167 -8.49 -11.47 1.31
N ALA A 168 -8.68 -10.58 0.34
CA ALA A 168 -7.97 -10.66 -0.94
C ALA A 168 -6.45 -10.58 -0.76
N GLY A 169 -5.97 -9.69 0.12
CA GLY A 169 -4.56 -9.57 0.49
C GLY A 169 -4.01 -10.84 1.12
N VAL A 170 -4.70 -11.37 2.14
CA VAL A 170 -4.33 -12.64 2.78
C VAL A 170 -4.24 -13.77 1.76
N LYS A 171 -5.16 -13.83 0.78
CA LYS A 171 -5.15 -14.83 -0.28
C LYS A 171 -4.00 -14.64 -1.27
N ALA A 172 -3.70 -13.41 -1.66
CA ALA A 172 -2.65 -13.10 -2.63
C ALA A 172 -1.25 -13.27 -2.03
N TYR A 173 -1.05 -12.88 -0.78
CA TYR A 173 0.25 -12.83 -0.11
C TYR A 173 0.54 -14.03 0.79
N LYS A 174 -0.15 -15.17 0.64
CA LYS A 174 0.04 -16.36 1.51
C LYS A 174 1.51 -16.76 1.67
N ILE A 175 2.26 -16.81 0.57
CA ILE A 175 3.67 -17.19 0.57
C ILE A 175 4.52 -16.14 1.30
N THR A 176 4.30 -14.86 0.97
CA THR A 176 4.96 -13.73 1.65
C THR A 176 4.71 -13.72 3.15
N LEU A 177 3.46 -13.94 3.57
CA LEU A 177 3.06 -13.96 4.98
C LEU A 177 3.73 -15.11 5.72
N LEU A 178 3.72 -16.33 5.14
CA LEU A 178 4.36 -17.49 5.75
C LEU A 178 5.88 -17.29 5.87
N ALA A 179 6.54 -16.85 4.79
CA ALA A 179 7.97 -16.56 4.81
C ALA A 179 8.30 -15.43 5.80
N GLY A 180 7.48 -14.39 5.87
CA GLY A 180 7.63 -13.28 6.80
C GLY A 180 7.51 -13.70 8.26
N VAL A 181 6.57 -14.59 8.60
CA VAL A 181 6.45 -15.16 9.95
C VAL A 181 7.69 -15.98 10.33
N ILE A 182 8.21 -16.79 9.41
CA ILE A 182 9.44 -17.56 9.64
C ILE A 182 10.62 -16.62 9.83
N ALA A 183 10.74 -15.57 9.00
CA ALA A 183 11.79 -14.57 9.11
C ALA A 183 11.73 -13.82 10.45
N LEU A 184 10.53 -13.46 10.92
CA LEU A 184 10.34 -12.82 12.22
C LEU A 184 10.71 -13.76 13.37
N ALA A 185 10.23 -15.00 13.36
CA ALA A 185 10.52 -15.98 14.40
C ALA A 185 12.03 -16.28 14.50
N THR A 186 12.68 -16.51 13.36
CA THR A 186 14.13 -16.74 13.30
C THR A 186 14.93 -15.47 13.63
N GLY A 187 14.43 -14.28 13.27
CA GLY A 187 15.01 -13.00 13.67
C GLY A 187 15.00 -12.79 15.19
N ILE A 188 13.91 -13.17 15.87
CA ILE A 188 13.85 -13.14 17.35
C ILE A 188 14.85 -14.16 17.93
N LEU A 189 14.97 -15.36 17.35
CA LEU A 189 15.94 -16.37 17.78
C LEU A 189 17.40 -15.95 17.52
N ALA A 190 17.64 -15.08 16.54
CA ALA A 190 18.96 -14.56 16.20
C ALA A 190 19.60 -13.78 17.36
N ILE A 191 18.78 -13.23 18.26
CA ILE A 191 19.23 -12.58 19.50
C ILE A 191 20.02 -13.56 20.38
N LYS A 192 19.68 -14.85 20.34
CA LYS A 192 20.33 -15.90 21.16
C LYS A 192 21.31 -16.76 20.38
N THR A 193 21.16 -16.86 19.07
CA THR A 193 21.94 -17.78 18.23
C THR A 193 22.30 -17.13 16.89
N PRO A 194 23.60 -16.87 16.61
CA PRO A 194 24.02 -16.20 15.37
C PRO A 194 23.55 -16.92 14.09
N MET A 195 23.45 -18.25 14.12
CA MET A 195 22.98 -19.05 12.98
C MET A 195 21.53 -18.74 12.57
N ALA A 196 20.68 -18.30 13.50
CA ALA A 196 19.30 -17.95 13.19
C ALA A 196 19.18 -16.63 12.39
N SER A 197 20.21 -15.77 12.41
CA SER A 197 20.26 -14.56 11.57
C SER A 197 20.31 -14.88 10.07
N ILE A 198 21.01 -15.96 9.69
CA ILE A 198 21.11 -16.43 8.30
C ILE A 198 19.74 -16.88 7.81
N LEU A 199 19.01 -17.65 8.63
CA LEU A 199 17.65 -18.08 8.31
C LEU A 199 16.70 -16.88 8.19
N ALA A 200 16.78 -15.91 9.11
CA ALA A 200 15.99 -14.69 9.05
C ALA A 200 16.21 -13.92 7.75
N PHE A 201 17.48 -13.80 7.31
CA PHE A 201 17.83 -13.16 6.06
C PHE A 201 17.27 -13.91 4.84
N ILE A 202 17.48 -15.22 4.75
CA ILE A 202 17.00 -16.04 3.61
C ILE A 202 15.48 -15.94 3.48
N PHE A 203 14.74 -16.16 4.57
CA PHE A 203 13.27 -16.08 4.55
C PHE A 203 12.78 -14.65 4.33
N GLY A 204 13.50 -13.64 4.82
CA GLY A 204 13.22 -12.23 4.54
C GLY A 204 13.33 -11.89 3.05
N VAL A 205 14.38 -12.36 2.38
CA VAL A 205 14.56 -12.19 0.92
C VAL A 205 13.47 -12.91 0.15
N ILE A 206 13.12 -14.15 0.52
CA ILE A 206 12.01 -14.88 -0.11
C ILE A 206 10.69 -14.14 0.06
N ALA A 207 10.42 -13.61 1.26
CA ALA A 207 9.22 -12.83 1.52
C ALA A 207 9.15 -11.57 0.64
N ALA A 208 10.26 -10.83 0.52
CA ALA A 208 10.36 -9.63 -0.31
C ALA A 208 10.14 -9.93 -1.80
N ILE A 209 10.77 -10.98 -2.33
CA ILE A 209 10.59 -11.40 -3.73
C ILE A 209 9.13 -11.83 -3.97
N ALA A 210 8.59 -12.68 -3.09
CA ALA A 210 7.19 -13.11 -3.19
C ALA A 210 6.22 -11.93 -3.13
N PHE A 211 6.48 -10.95 -2.25
CA PHE A 211 5.65 -9.75 -2.13
C PHE A 211 5.58 -8.99 -3.45
N PHE A 212 6.73 -8.79 -4.09
CA PHE A 212 6.81 -8.09 -5.37
C PHE A 212 5.97 -8.78 -6.46
N PHE A 213 6.09 -10.10 -6.61
CA PHE A 213 5.33 -10.85 -7.63
C PHE A 213 3.84 -11.04 -7.28
N CYS A 214 3.48 -10.99 -6.00
CA CYS A 214 2.09 -11.05 -5.54
C CYS A 214 1.37 -9.69 -5.63
N THR A 215 2.10 -8.58 -5.79
CA THR A 215 1.52 -7.24 -5.85
C THR A 215 0.60 -7.03 -7.06
N PRO A 216 0.97 -7.40 -8.30
CA PRO A 216 0.08 -7.27 -9.46
C PRO A 216 -1.28 -7.97 -9.32
N PRO A 217 -1.37 -9.28 -8.97
CA PRO A 217 -2.66 -9.94 -8.82
C PRO A 217 -3.46 -9.37 -7.64
N PHE A 218 -2.80 -8.92 -6.58
CA PHE A 218 -3.49 -8.24 -5.48
C PHE A 218 -4.10 -6.90 -5.92
N ARG A 219 -3.35 -6.04 -6.62
CA ARG A 219 -3.86 -4.76 -7.16
C ARG A 219 -5.02 -4.98 -8.11
N ALA A 220 -4.98 -6.02 -8.95
CA ALA A 220 -6.09 -6.42 -9.80
C ALA A 220 -7.32 -6.85 -8.99
N SER A 221 -7.15 -7.63 -7.92
CA SER A 221 -8.25 -7.99 -7.03
C SER A 221 -8.88 -6.77 -6.35
N LEU A 222 -8.09 -5.77 -5.95
CA LEU A 222 -8.63 -4.52 -5.41
C LEU A 222 -9.41 -3.74 -6.47
N SER A 223 -8.94 -3.73 -7.71
CA SER A 223 -9.69 -3.13 -8.82
C SER A 223 -11.01 -3.85 -9.07
N ASP A 224 -11.05 -5.18 -8.95
CA ASP A 224 -12.28 -5.95 -9.10
C ASP A 224 -13.29 -5.59 -8.00
N ILE A 225 -12.86 -5.61 -6.74
CA ILE A 225 -13.68 -5.22 -5.58
C ILE A 225 -14.21 -3.80 -5.73
N TYR A 226 -13.34 -2.86 -6.13
CA TYR A 226 -13.71 -1.48 -6.39
C TYR A 226 -14.80 -1.39 -7.47
N MET A 227 -14.57 -1.98 -8.65
CA MET A 227 -15.51 -1.90 -9.78
C MET A 227 -16.88 -2.49 -9.45
N ASP A 228 -16.92 -3.52 -8.61
CA ASP A 228 -18.15 -4.21 -8.24
C ASP A 228 -18.97 -3.43 -7.19
N ARG A 229 -18.37 -2.47 -6.48
CA ARG A 229 -18.99 -1.75 -5.34
C ARG A 229 -18.95 -0.23 -5.43
N ALA A 230 -18.22 0.35 -6.38
CA ALA A 230 -18.01 1.79 -6.47
C ALA A 230 -19.33 2.57 -6.64
N GLU A 231 -20.23 2.06 -7.47
CA GLU A 231 -21.53 2.70 -7.73
C GLU A 231 -22.47 2.61 -6.53
N GLU A 232 -22.48 1.47 -5.83
CA GLU A 232 -23.20 1.31 -4.56
C GLU A 232 -22.71 2.32 -3.51
N ILE A 233 -21.39 2.46 -3.37
CA ILE A 233 -20.78 3.42 -2.43
C ILE A 233 -21.11 4.86 -2.83
N TYR A 234 -21.09 5.17 -4.12
CA TYR A 234 -21.47 6.48 -4.63
C TYR A 234 -22.91 6.84 -4.25
N ASN A 235 -23.84 5.92 -4.49
CA ASN A 235 -25.25 6.14 -4.19
C ASN A 235 -25.50 6.31 -2.68
N GLU A 236 -24.80 5.57 -1.83
CA GLU A 236 -24.93 5.70 -0.36
C GLU A 236 -24.43 7.03 0.21
N VAL A 237 -23.46 7.66 -0.44
CA VAL A 237 -22.76 8.84 0.12
C VAL A 237 -23.23 10.13 -0.54
N ILE A 238 -23.50 10.10 -1.85
CA ILE A 238 -23.80 11.29 -2.66
C ILE A 238 -25.14 11.13 -3.38
N GLY A 239 -25.44 9.95 -3.93
CA GLY A 239 -26.65 9.74 -4.73
C GLY A 239 -27.99 9.80 -3.97
N CYS A 240 -27.96 10.04 -2.65
CA CYS A 240 -29.16 10.33 -1.84
C CYS A 240 -29.28 11.80 -1.42
N GLU A 241 -28.40 12.70 -1.88
CA GLU A 241 -28.46 14.14 -1.57
C GLU A 241 -29.33 14.96 -2.56
N ASP A 242 -30.07 14.30 -3.47
CA ASP A 242 -31.05 14.91 -4.39
C ASP A 242 -32.51 14.69 -3.94
#